data_AF-A0A2R5G2K8-F1
#
_entry.id   AF-A0A2R5G2K8-F1
#
_cell.length_a   1.000
_cell.length_b   1.000
_cell.length_c   1.000
_cell.angle_alpha   90.00
_cell.angle_beta   90.00
_cell.angle_gamma   90.00
#
_symmetry.space_group_name_H-M   'P 1'
#
loop_
_entity.id
_entity.type
_entity.pdbx_description
1 polymer ?
#
loop_
_entity_poly.entity_id
_entity_poly.type
_entity_poly.pdbx_seq_one_letter_code
_entity_poly.pdbx_strand_id
1 'polypeptide(L)'
;MTSQEAQQQEEVDREELARDCFMEAAAASAMAGVALKHGGPFGACVVRNGVIISCAHNTVLSDRDPTCHAEMNAIRDACKALDTHDLSDCELFTTCEPCPQCLGAIQWSRLKKTYTGVDRFTAAEFGFDDKVFYDEISAQSGHWAVKLGQTMPNVQPSMLNVYFGVEMDRVSKLLVDLDLNKTYRRRVGHKELGFHDSGERFGKDIIGIRAREGSDDDVSPPPSEDSSTASAEENSPRDGVDNKEASKYFDILEDALREAVRNGENKEREVFASCVVKDGQVISVAVNQVLKRRDCTATSEVLAIRKATRKLKTHDLHGCQMYSTMEPCLMSLGAVLWSRIDSLYYGLSQHAAARHGFEEGLLHYREVFSHPDTMKEVINVEPGIASEACSNVFKRWQKVNGIIY
;
A
#
# COMPACT_ATOMS: atom_id res chain seq x y z
N MET A 1 -37.21 20.86 -25.12
CA MET A 1 -36.91 19.78 -24.17
C MET A 1 -38.21 19.19 -23.68
N THR A 2 -38.32 17.88 -23.66
CA THR A 2 -39.46 17.18 -23.06
C THR A 2 -39.43 17.33 -21.53
N SER A 3 -40.57 17.15 -20.85
CA SER A 3 -40.63 17.21 -19.38
C SER A 3 -39.71 16.19 -18.69
N GLN A 4 -39.34 15.10 -19.37
CA GLN A 4 -38.42 14.08 -18.87
C GLN A 4 -36.95 14.52 -19.01
N GLU A 5 -36.59 15.18 -20.11
CA GLU A 5 -35.24 15.73 -20.31
C GLU A 5 -34.92 16.85 -19.29
N ALA A 6 -35.91 17.67 -18.94
CA ALA A 6 -35.73 18.73 -17.93
C ALA A 6 -35.54 18.15 -16.52
N GLN A 7 -36.32 17.14 -16.13
CA GLN A 7 -36.18 16.46 -14.84
C GLN A 7 -34.84 15.73 -14.72
N GLN A 8 -34.38 15.09 -15.79
CA GLN A 8 -33.09 14.41 -15.83
C GLN A 8 -31.92 15.41 -15.72
N GLN A 9 -32.01 16.58 -16.37
CA GLN A 9 -31.00 17.63 -16.24
C GLN A 9 -30.96 18.19 -14.81
N GLU A 10 -32.11 18.46 -14.18
CA GLU A 10 -32.17 18.95 -12.79
C GLU A 10 -31.57 17.95 -11.79
N GLU A 11 -31.72 16.65 -12.04
CA GLU A 11 -31.14 15.60 -11.20
C GLU A 11 -29.60 15.57 -11.33
N VAL A 12 -29.08 15.66 -12.56
CA VAL A 12 -27.64 15.74 -12.82
C VAL A 12 -27.03 16.98 -12.17
N ASP A 13 -27.66 18.15 -12.33
CA ASP A 13 -27.19 19.41 -11.75
C ASP A 13 -27.15 19.33 -10.21
N ARG A 14 -28.13 18.65 -9.58
CA ARG A 14 -28.15 18.42 -8.13
C ARG A 14 -27.04 17.48 -7.66
N GLU A 15 -26.75 16.42 -8.40
CA GLU A 15 -25.66 15.49 -8.09
C GLU A 15 -24.28 16.15 -8.24
N GLU A 16 -24.09 16.98 -9.28
CA GLU A 16 -22.88 17.78 -9.46
C GLU A 16 -22.68 18.77 -8.31
N LEU A 17 -23.71 19.55 -7.96
CA LEU A 17 -23.66 20.47 -6.83
C LEU A 17 -23.35 19.76 -5.50
N ALA A 18 -23.93 18.58 -5.28
CA ALA A 18 -23.65 17.79 -4.07
C ALA A 18 -22.18 17.36 -4.01
N ARG A 19 -21.62 16.89 -5.14
CA ARG A 19 -20.20 16.51 -5.23
C ARG A 19 -19.27 17.67 -4.96
N ASP A 20 -19.57 18.85 -5.50
CA ASP A 20 -18.80 20.06 -5.23
C ASP A 20 -18.84 20.43 -3.74
N CYS A 21 -20.02 20.37 -3.11
CA CYS A 21 -20.15 20.64 -1.67
C CYS A 21 -19.31 19.67 -0.80
N PHE A 22 -19.25 18.39 -1.16
CA PHE A 22 -18.40 17.42 -0.44
C PHE A 22 -16.90 17.69 -0.64
N MET A 23 -16.51 18.06 -1.86
CA MET A 23 -15.12 18.42 -2.14
C MET A 23 -14.73 19.74 -1.46
N GLU A 24 -15.62 20.73 -1.42
CA GLU A 24 -15.42 21.98 -0.68
C GLU A 24 -15.26 21.74 0.82
N ALA A 25 -15.99 20.79 1.39
CA ALA A 25 -15.80 20.38 2.79
C ALA A 25 -14.38 19.83 3.02
N ALA A 26 -13.90 18.97 2.12
CA ALA A 26 -12.52 18.46 2.15
C ALA A 26 -11.50 19.61 2.03
N ALA A 27 -11.69 20.54 1.08
CA ALA A 27 -10.84 21.71 0.90
C ALA A 27 -10.84 22.65 2.12
N ALA A 28 -11.99 22.85 2.76
CA ALA A 28 -12.11 23.63 3.98
C ALA A 28 -11.34 22.99 5.15
N SER A 29 -11.40 21.66 5.29
CA SER A 29 -10.60 20.92 6.28
C SER A 29 -9.11 21.09 6.00
N ALA A 30 -8.67 20.99 4.74
CA ALA A 30 -7.29 21.22 4.33
C ALA A 30 -6.81 22.64 4.68
N MET A 31 -7.64 23.66 4.40
CA MET A 31 -7.36 25.06 4.74
C MET A 31 -7.19 25.24 6.25
N ALA A 32 -8.02 24.59 7.06
CA ALA A 32 -7.88 24.59 8.51
C ALA A 32 -6.56 23.93 8.96
N GLY A 33 -6.21 22.77 8.40
CA GLY A 33 -4.94 22.08 8.66
C GLY A 33 -3.72 22.94 8.34
N VAL A 34 -3.72 23.62 7.20
CA VAL A 34 -2.66 24.57 6.79
C VAL A 34 -2.58 25.75 7.77
N ALA A 35 -3.72 26.34 8.14
CA ALA A 35 -3.75 27.46 9.08
C ALA A 35 -3.23 27.07 10.48
N LEU A 36 -3.51 25.85 10.91
CA LEU A 36 -3.07 25.28 12.19
C LEU A 36 -1.66 24.66 12.13
N LYS A 37 -1.04 24.62 10.94
CA LYS A 37 0.27 23.98 10.69
C LYS A 37 0.30 22.49 11.07
N HIS A 38 -0.81 21.79 10.91
CA HIS A 38 -0.89 20.36 11.18
C HIS A 38 -0.15 19.52 10.13
N GLY A 39 -0.02 20.02 8.91
CA GLY A 39 0.53 19.26 7.80
C GLY A 39 0.42 19.98 6.45
N GLY A 40 0.51 19.18 5.38
CA GLY A 40 0.41 19.65 4.00
C GLY A 40 -1.01 20.11 3.59
N PRO A 41 -1.16 20.72 2.40
CA PRO A 41 -2.41 21.29 1.89
C PRO A 41 -3.40 20.24 1.36
N PHE A 42 -3.65 19.18 2.12
CA PHE A 42 -4.49 18.06 1.69
C PHE A 42 -5.67 17.86 2.63
N GLY A 43 -6.84 17.61 2.05
CA GLY A 43 -8.08 17.31 2.75
C GLY A 43 -8.83 16.17 2.07
N ALA A 44 -9.59 15.42 2.86
CA ALA A 44 -10.41 14.32 2.37
C ALA A 44 -11.68 14.16 3.18
N CYS A 45 -12.72 13.62 2.54
CA CYS A 45 -14.04 13.40 3.11
C CYS A 45 -14.60 12.05 2.65
N VAL A 46 -15.06 11.22 3.58
CA VAL A 46 -15.79 9.98 3.28
C VAL A 46 -17.28 10.23 3.41
N VAL A 47 -18.04 9.90 2.37
CA VAL A 47 -19.48 10.12 2.25
C VAL A 47 -20.18 8.77 2.13
N ARG A 48 -21.32 8.60 2.81
CA ARG A 48 -22.18 7.44 2.68
C ARG A 48 -23.62 7.90 2.54
N ASN A 49 -24.28 7.52 1.45
CA ASN A 49 -25.67 7.90 1.16
C ASN A 49 -25.91 9.43 1.24
N GLY A 50 -25.00 10.23 0.68
CA GLY A 50 -25.09 11.69 0.67
C GLY A 50 -24.81 12.36 2.03
N VAL A 51 -24.28 11.63 3.01
CA VAL A 51 -23.90 12.17 4.33
C VAL A 51 -22.42 12.00 4.57
N ILE A 52 -21.75 13.08 5.00
CA ILE A 52 -20.35 13.03 5.44
C ILE A 52 -20.24 12.18 6.70
N ILE A 53 -19.47 11.09 6.62
CA ILE A 53 -19.15 10.21 7.75
C ILE A 53 -17.88 10.68 8.46
N SER A 54 -16.88 11.13 7.69
CA SER A 54 -15.65 11.71 8.20
C SER A 54 -15.13 12.79 7.25
N CYS A 55 -14.48 13.81 7.81
CA CYS A 55 -13.78 14.83 7.04
C CYS A 55 -12.50 15.20 7.79
N ALA A 56 -11.35 15.02 7.13
CA ALA A 56 -10.04 15.14 7.75
C ALA A 56 -9.06 15.87 6.82
N HIS A 57 -7.95 16.32 7.39
CA HIS A 57 -6.84 16.91 6.67
C HIS A 57 -5.54 16.20 7.05
N ASN A 58 -4.48 16.54 6.34
CA ASN A 58 -3.13 16.05 6.62
C ASN A 58 -2.66 16.51 8.01
N THR A 59 -2.22 15.57 8.84
CA THR A 59 -1.74 15.82 10.21
C THR A 59 -0.31 15.31 10.44
N VAL A 60 0.48 15.11 9.39
CA VAL A 60 1.83 14.51 9.48
C VAL A 60 2.73 15.26 10.46
N LEU A 61 2.70 16.59 10.44
CA LEU A 61 3.57 17.41 11.29
C LEU A 61 3.08 17.44 12.74
N SER A 62 1.77 17.59 12.97
CA SER A 62 1.22 17.65 14.32
C SER A 62 1.29 16.31 15.04
N ASP A 63 1.00 15.21 14.33
CA ASP A 63 0.98 13.86 14.89
C ASP A 63 2.36 13.21 14.86
N ARG A 64 3.29 13.78 14.09
CA ARG A 64 4.63 13.23 13.82
C ARG A 64 4.55 11.81 13.28
N ASP A 65 3.66 11.61 12.31
CA ASP A 65 3.36 10.32 11.72
C ASP A 65 3.25 10.49 10.20
N PRO A 66 4.18 9.94 9.40
CA PRO A 66 4.19 10.11 7.95
C PRO A 66 2.99 9.43 7.28
N THR A 67 2.26 8.58 8.01
CA THR A 67 1.06 7.90 7.51
C THR A 67 -0.22 8.73 7.69
N CYS A 68 -0.16 9.87 8.40
CA CYS A 68 -1.31 10.73 8.69
C CYS A 68 -1.67 11.68 7.54
N HIS A 69 -1.82 11.11 6.34
CA HIS A 69 -2.36 11.81 5.17
C HIS A 69 -3.87 12.03 5.30
N ALA A 70 -4.42 12.97 4.51
CA ALA A 70 -5.82 13.34 4.63
C ALA A 70 -6.76 12.14 4.37
N GLU A 71 -6.50 11.37 3.31
CA GLU A 71 -7.27 10.18 2.94
C GLU A 71 -7.11 9.08 3.98
N MET A 72 -5.88 8.86 4.48
CA MET A 72 -5.61 7.89 5.54
C MET A 72 -6.38 8.23 6.83
N ASN A 73 -6.38 9.51 7.21
CA ASN A 73 -7.13 10.00 8.36
C ASN A 73 -8.64 9.84 8.15
N ALA A 74 -9.18 10.28 7.01
CA ALA A 74 -10.61 10.18 6.73
C ALA A 74 -11.10 8.73 6.67
N ILE A 75 -10.34 7.83 6.02
CA ILE A 75 -10.65 6.39 5.95
C ILE A 75 -10.64 5.77 7.36
N ARG A 76 -9.61 6.05 8.16
CA ARG A 76 -9.51 5.53 9.53
C ARG A 76 -10.65 6.04 10.42
N ASP A 77 -11.01 7.31 10.31
CA ASP A 77 -12.11 7.91 11.06
C ASP A 77 -13.47 7.37 10.62
N ALA A 78 -13.68 7.13 9.32
CA ALA A 78 -14.88 6.50 8.78
C ALA A 78 -15.02 5.05 9.26
N CYS A 79 -13.92 4.27 9.18
CA CYS A 79 -13.88 2.91 9.69
C CYS A 79 -14.30 2.84 11.16
N LYS A 80 -13.77 3.76 11.98
CA LYS A 80 -14.12 3.89 13.40
C LYS A 80 -15.58 4.29 13.60
N ALA A 81 -16.08 5.27 12.85
CA ALA A 81 -17.45 5.74 12.95
C ALA A 81 -18.49 4.66 12.58
N LEU A 82 -18.15 3.80 11.62
CA LEU A 82 -19.03 2.75 11.10
C LEU A 82 -18.78 1.36 11.74
N ASP A 83 -17.80 1.24 12.63
CA ASP A 83 -17.33 -0.03 13.21
C ASP A 83 -17.05 -1.10 12.13
N THR A 84 -16.39 -0.72 11.04
CA THR A 84 -16.05 -1.62 9.92
C THR A 84 -14.73 -1.21 9.27
N HIS A 85 -14.03 -2.17 8.67
CA HIS A 85 -12.86 -1.90 7.82
C HIS A 85 -13.22 -1.88 6.33
N ASP A 86 -14.46 -2.24 5.99
CA ASP A 86 -15.00 -2.26 4.63
C ASP A 86 -15.90 -1.03 4.44
N LEU A 87 -15.51 -0.18 3.49
CA LEU A 87 -16.18 1.06 3.11
C LEU A 87 -16.76 0.97 1.68
N SER A 88 -17.13 -0.23 1.22
CA SER A 88 -17.63 -0.48 -0.15
C SER A 88 -18.95 0.17 -0.51
N ASP A 89 -19.67 0.72 0.46
CA ASP A 89 -20.87 1.53 0.25
C ASP A 89 -20.62 3.03 0.48
N CYS A 90 -19.36 3.43 0.64
CA CYS A 90 -18.93 4.81 0.82
C CYS A 90 -18.17 5.34 -0.42
N GLU A 91 -18.14 6.65 -0.54
CA GLU A 91 -17.43 7.41 -1.57
C GLU A 91 -16.39 8.30 -0.90
N LEU A 92 -15.26 8.55 -1.58
CA LEU A 92 -14.19 9.41 -1.09
C LEU A 92 -14.09 10.66 -1.96
N PHE A 93 -13.99 11.82 -1.33
CA PHE A 93 -13.65 13.09 -1.96
C PHE A 93 -12.31 13.53 -1.40
N THR A 94 -11.30 13.71 -2.25
CA THR A 94 -9.96 14.14 -1.84
C THR A 94 -9.49 15.32 -2.68
N THR A 95 -8.88 16.32 -2.03
CA THR A 95 -8.53 17.58 -2.68
C THR A 95 -7.43 17.42 -3.73
N CYS A 96 -6.64 16.35 -3.64
CA CYS A 96 -5.57 16.02 -4.57
C CYS A 96 -5.65 14.54 -4.93
N GLU A 97 -5.19 14.20 -6.14
CA GLU A 97 -4.98 12.81 -6.56
C GLU A 97 -4.17 12.03 -5.50
N PRO A 98 -4.66 10.85 -5.05
CA PRO A 98 -4.02 10.08 -3.99
C PRO A 98 -2.58 9.69 -4.33
N CYS A 99 -1.67 9.83 -3.36
CA CYS A 99 -0.33 9.24 -3.44
C CYS A 99 -0.39 7.70 -3.35
N PRO A 100 0.70 6.96 -3.61
CA PRO A 100 0.69 5.49 -3.55
C PRO A 100 0.18 4.91 -2.21
N GLN A 101 0.54 5.54 -1.08
CA GLN A 101 0.03 5.14 0.24
C GLN A 101 -1.51 5.22 0.28
N CYS A 102 -2.06 6.38 -0.05
CA CYS A 102 -3.49 6.64 -0.01
C CYS A 102 -4.25 5.82 -1.06
N LEU A 103 -3.65 5.60 -2.23
CA LEU A 103 -4.21 4.76 -3.28
C LEU A 103 -4.38 3.31 -2.83
N GLY A 104 -3.36 2.75 -2.16
CA GLY A 104 -3.47 1.42 -1.57
C GLY A 104 -4.53 1.37 -0.47
N ALA A 105 -4.66 2.42 0.36
CA ALA A 105 -5.71 2.48 1.38
C ALA A 105 -7.11 2.51 0.78
N ILE A 106 -7.31 3.22 -0.33
CA ILE A 106 -8.56 3.23 -1.09
C ILE A 106 -8.91 1.81 -1.55
N GLN A 107 -7.95 1.09 -2.14
CA GLN A 107 -8.15 -0.31 -2.56
C GLN A 107 -8.53 -1.23 -1.37
N TRP A 108 -7.80 -1.15 -0.27
CA TRP A 108 -8.05 -1.98 0.92
C TRP A 108 -9.36 -1.64 1.64
N SER A 109 -9.79 -0.38 1.59
CA SER A 109 -11.09 0.07 2.11
C SER A 109 -12.26 -0.29 1.19
N ARG A 110 -12.00 -0.69 -0.06
CA ARG A 110 -13.01 -1.06 -1.08
C ARG A 110 -13.97 0.07 -1.46
N LEU A 111 -13.60 1.34 -1.23
CA LEU A 111 -14.44 2.50 -1.53
C LEU A 111 -15.10 2.39 -2.91
N LYS A 112 -16.40 2.67 -2.97
CA LYS A 112 -17.22 2.54 -4.17
C LYS A 112 -16.73 3.42 -5.31
N LYS A 113 -16.34 4.65 -4.98
CA LYS A 113 -15.93 5.68 -5.93
C LYS A 113 -15.05 6.70 -5.24
N THR A 114 -14.06 7.21 -5.96
CA THR A 114 -13.18 8.28 -5.49
C THR A 114 -13.28 9.49 -6.42
N TYR A 115 -13.36 10.68 -5.83
CA TYR A 115 -13.40 11.95 -6.53
C TYR A 115 -12.16 12.75 -6.15
N THR A 116 -11.47 13.32 -7.14
CA THR A 116 -10.25 14.10 -6.92
C THR A 116 -10.41 15.54 -7.38
N GLY A 117 -9.81 16.47 -6.62
CA GLY A 117 -9.82 17.89 -6.96
C GLY A 117 -8.77 18.25 -8.01
N VAL A 118 -7.52 18.36 -7.59
CA VAL A 118 -6.35 18.57 -8.47
C VAL A 118 -5.54 17.29 -8.63
N ASP A 119 -4.62 17.25 -9.58
CA ASP A 119 -3.75 16.11 -9.84
C ASP A 119 -2.44 16.15 -9.05
N ARG A 120 -1.70 15.02 -9.07
CA ARG A 120 -0.38 14.94 -8.40
C ARG A 120 0.67 15.89 -8.99
N PHE A 121 0.49 16.33 -10.24
CA PHE A 121 1.41 17.27 -10.88
C PHE A 121 1.28 18.65 -10.25
N THR A 122 0.06 19.05 -9.90
CA THR A 122 -0.21 20.23 -9.09
C THR A 122 0.51 20.13 -7.76
N ALA A 123 0.42 19.01 -7.03
CA ALA A 123 1.15 18.84 -5.77
C ALA A 123 2.68 18.95 -5.95
N ALA A 124 3.22 18.41 -7.04
CA ALA A 124 4.65 18.48 -7.36
C ALA A 124 5.14 19.93 -7.61
N GLU A 125 4.32 20.82 -8.18
CA GLU A 125 4.65 22.25 -8.34
C GLU A 125 4.89 22.95 -6.99
N PHE A 126 4.30 22.43 -5.91
CA PHE A 126 4.49 22.93 -4.54
C PHE A 126 5.55 22.13 -3.75
N GLY A 127 6.25 21.20 -4.41
CA GLY A 127 7.39 20.46 -3.87
C GLY A 127 7.05 19.19 -3.10
N PHE A 128 5.84 18.64 -3.26
CA PHE A 128 5.49 17.34 -2.67
C PHE A 128 5.96 16.16 -3.54
N ASP A 129 6.35 15.06 -2.90
CA ASP A 129 6.98 13.90 -3.53
C ASP A 129 5.99 12.89 -4.15
N ASP A 130 4.68 13.18 -4.16
CA ASP A 130 3.64 12.26 -4.67
C ASP A 130 4.00 11.66 -6.03
N LYS A 131 4.37 12.53 -6.98
CA LYS A 131 4.79 12.13 -8.33
C LYS A 131 6.08 11.31 -8.29
N VAL A 132 7.07 11.72 -7.48
CA VAL A 132 8.36 11.03 -7.35
C VAL A 132 8.15 9.60 -6.87
N PHE A 133 7.22 9.37 -5.93
CA PHE A 133 6.90 8.02 -5.48
C PHE A 133 6.21 7.17 -6.55
N TYR A 134 5.34 7.74 -7.38
CA TYR A 134 4.81 7.02 -8.54
C TYR A 134 5.91 6.64 -9.53
N ASP A 135 6.84 7.55 -9.82
CA ASP A 135 7.97 7.28 -10.71
C ASP A 135 8.89 6.19 -10.13
N GLU A 136 9.21 6.26 -8.83
CA GLU A 136 9.99 5.27 -8.10
C GLU A 136 9.36 3.88 -8.20
N ILE A 137 8.08 3.75 -7.88
CA ILE A 137 7.39 2.46 -7.87
C ILE A 137 7.25 1.89 -9.29
N SER A 138 6.98 2.76 -10.27
CA SER A 138 6.77 2.39 -11.68
C SER A 138 8.08 2.00 -12.38
N ALA A 139 9.20 2.64 -12.02
CA ALA A 139 10.50 2.37 -12.62
C ALA A 139 11.33 1.33 -11.86
N GLN A 140 11.00 0.96 -10.60
CA GLN A 140 12.01 0.34 -9.71
C GLN A 140 11.56 -0.79 -8.79
N SER A 141 10.37 -1.39 -8.93
CA SER A 141 10.13 -2.66 -8.19
C SER A 141 10.94 -3.86 -8.71
N GLY A 142 11.85 -3.66 -9.67
CA GLY A 142 12.82 -4.65 -10.13
C GLY A 142 14.20 -4.43 -9.50
N HIS A 143 14.50 -5.22 -8.47
CA HIS A 143 15.85 -5.67 -8.12
C HIS A 143 17.02 -4.66 -8.21
N TRP A 144 17.28 -3.96 -7.10
CA TRP A 144 18.67 -3.67 -6.70
C TRP A 144 19.27 -4.84 -5.93
N ALA A 145 18.85 -6.07 -6.26
CA ALA A 145 19.65 -7.22 -5.93
C ALA A 145 21.02 -6.95 -6.57
N VAL A 146 22.04 -6.81 -5.73
CA VAL A 146 23.42 -7.03 -6.13
C VAL A 146 23.43 -8.39 -6.84
N LYS A 147 23.27 -8.40 -8.15
CA LYS A 147 23.76 -9.49 -8.97
C LYS A 147 25.26 -9.29 -8.92
N LEU A 148 25.94 -10.12 -8.14
CA LEU A 148 27.39 -10.17 -7.97
C LEU A 148 28.09 -9.69 -9.26
N GLY A 149 28.62 -8.46 -9.23
CA GLY A 149 29.70 -8.04 -10.13
C GLY A 149 29.45 -6.97 -11.19
N GLN A 150 28.29 -6.31 -11.35
CA GLN A 150 28.20 -5.19 -12.31
C GLN A 150 27.31 -4.01 -11.86
N THR A 151 27.92 -2.82 -11.78
CA THR A 151 27.26 -1.51 -11.67
C THR A 151 27.10 -0.88 -13.06
N MET A 152 25.90 -0.40 -13.41
CA MET A 152 25.70 0.42 -14.62
C MET A 152 25.99 1.91 -14.36
N PRO A 153 26.51 2.68 -15.34
CA PRO A 153 27.18 3.96 -15.03
C PRO A 153 26.29 5.18 -14.76
N ASN A 154 24.96 5.13 -14.95
CA ASN A 154 24.10 6.32 -14.90
C ASN A 154 22.67 6.04 -14.42
N VAL A 155 22.51 5.57 -13.19
CA VAL A 155 21.17 5.42 -12.58
C VAL A 155 21.08 6.34 -11.37
N GLN A 156 19.99 7.11 -11.24
CA GLN A 156 19.75 7.88 -10.02
C GLN A 156 19.61 6.90 -8.84
N PRO A 157 20.18 7.24 -7.66
CA PRO A 157 20.02 6.38 -6.50
C PRO A 157 18.53 6.28 -6.12
N SER A 158 18.05 5.04 -5.95
CA SER A 158 16.71 4.75 -5.44
C SER A 158 16.50 5.40 -4.07
N MET A 159 15.26 5.81 -3.79
CA MET A 159 14.88 6.34 -2.47
C MET A 159 14.83 5.25 -1.41
N LEU A 160 14.78 3.97 -1.80
CA LEU A 160 14.62 2.84 -0.90
C LEU A 160 15.43 1.63 -1.38
N ASN A 161 16.37 1.16 -0.56
CA ASN A 161 17.07 -0.09 -0.84
C ASN A 161 16.17 -1.28 -0.51
N VAL A 162 15.87 -2.13 -1.50
CA VAL A 162 14.98 -3.30 -1.31
C VAL A 162 15.74 -4.61 -1.41
N TYR A 163 15.61 -5.42 -0.36
CA TYR A 163 16.19 -6.76 -0.24
C TYR A 163 15.07 -7.79 -0.09
N PHE A 164 14.95 -8.71 -1.04
CA PHE A 164 13.90 -9.73 -1.06
C PHE A 164 14.48 -11.13 -0.85
N GLY A 165 13.64 -12.09 -0.49
CA GLY A 165 14.02 -13.49 -0.35
C GLY A 165 14.84 -13.78 0.92
N VAL A 166 14.84 -12.84 1.86
CA VAL A 166 15.54 -12.99 3.14
C VAL A 166 14.74 -13.92 4.03
N GLU A 167 15.35 -15.00 4.53
CA GLU A 167 14.64 -16.01 5.33
C GLU A 167 13.42 -16.61 4.57
N MET A 168 13.49 -16.72 3.25
CA MET A 168 12.37 -17.15 2.39
C MET A 168 11.77 -18.50 2.82
N ASP A 169 12.61 -19.52 3.07
CA ASP A 169 12.16 -20.85 3.51
C ASP A 169 11.43 -20.80 4.85
N ARG A 170 11.89 -19.92 5.74
CA ARG A 170 11.30 -19.71 7.06
C ARG A 170 9.92 -19.07 6.94
N VAL A 171 9.82 -17.97 6.20
CA VAL A 171 8.53 -17.28 6.00
C VAL A 171 7.54 -18.18 5.24
N SER A 172 8.02 -18.96 4.27
CA SER A 172 7.19 -19.94 3.55
C SER A 172 6.53 -20.96 4.49
N LYS A 173 7.27 -21.43 5.50
CA LYS A 173 6.72 -22.34 6.52
C LYS A 173 5.63 -21.68 7.36
N LEU A 174 5.72 -20.36 7.62
CA LEU A 174 4.66 -19.64 8.35
C LEU A 174 3.36 -19.64 7.55
N LEU A 175 3.40 -19.45 6.22
CA LEU A 175 2.19 -19.44 5.39
C LEU A 175 1.41 -20.76 5.44
N VAL A 176 2.07 -21.88 5.72
CA VAL A 176 1.43 -23.20 5.81
C VAL A 176 1.25 -23.71 7.24
N ASP A 177 1.69 -22.95 8.25
CA ASP A 177 1.51 -23.28 9.66
C ASP A 177 0.02 -23.15 10.03
N LEU A 178 -0.62 -24.27 10.36
CA LEU A 178 -2.06 -24.33 10.65
C LEU A 178 -2.46 -23.64 11.97
N ASP A 179 -1.51 -23.45 12.88
CA ASP A 179 -1.76 -22.73 14.13
C ASP A 179 -1.67 -21.23 13.92
N LEU A 180 -0.76 -20.80 13.03
CA LEU A 180 -0.52 -19.41 12.70
C LEU A 180 -1.29 -18.86 11.52
N ASN A 181 -1.82 -19.70 10.61
CA ASN A 181 -2.51 -19.30 9.40
C ASN A 181 -3.92 -19.89 9.29
N LYS A 182 -4.92 -19.18 9.83
CA LYS A 182 -6.32 -19.64 9.77
C LYS A 182 -6.87 -19.60 8.35
N THR A 183 -6.41 -18.67 7.52
CA THR A 183 -6.85 -18.55 6.12
C THR A 183 -6.44 -19.77 5.32
N TYR A 184 -5.17 -20.18 5.43
CA TYR A 184 -4.68 -21.42 4.86
C TYR A 184 -5.42 -22.65 5.42
N ARG A 185 -5.56 -22.74 6.76
CA ARG A 185 -6.30 -23.84 7.42
C ARG A 185 -7.75 -23.98 6.92
N ARG A 186 -8.46 -22.87 6.70
CA ARG A 186 -9.84 -22.88 6.16
C ARG A 186 -9.89 -23.43 4.73
N ARG A 187 -8.90 -23.09 3.90
CA ARG A 187 -8.87 -23.46 2.48
C ARG A 187 -8.49 -24.93 2.27
N VAL A 188 -7.54 -25.45 3.05
CA VAL A 188 -7.10 -26.85 2.95
C VAL A 188 -8.11 -27.81 3.60
N GLY A 189 -8.85 -27.37 4.62
CA GLY A 189 -9.82 -28.20 5.33
C GLY A 189 -9.20 -29.39 6.05
N HIS A 190 -10.00 -30.15 6.81
CA HIS A 190 -9.59 -31.43 7.43
C HIS A 190 -9.38 -32.57 6.40
N LYS A 191 -9.01 -32.26 5.15
CA LYS A 191 -8.67 -33.28 4.14
C LYS A 191 -7.17 -33.58 4.23
N GLU A 192 -6.87 -34.86 4.25
CA GLU A 192 -5.55 -35.43 4.54
C GLU A 192 -4.40 -34.74 3.80
N LEU A 193 -3.33 -34.48 4.55
CA LEU A 193 -2.05 -33.95 4.11
C LEU A 193 -1.36 -34.92 3.14
N GLY A 194 -1.73 -34.87 1.87
CA GLY A 194 -0.96 -35.42 0.76
C GLY A 194 -0.20 -34.29 0.07
N PHE A 195 1.12 -34.22 0.26
CA PHE A 195 1.98 -33.45 -0.64
C PHE A 195 1.86 -34.04 -2.04
N HIS A 196 1.17 -33.35 -2.95
CA HIS A 196 1.32 -33.56 -4.38
C HIS A 196 2.24 -32.47 -4.94
N ASP A 197 3.48 -32.87 -5.20
CA ASP A 197 4.47 -32.16 -6.03
C ASP A 197 4.05 -32.22 -7.51
N SER A 198 2.93 -31.60 -7.83
CA SER A 198 2.49 -31.47 -9.21
C SER A 198 1.73 -30.15 -9.36
N GLY A 199 2.28 -29.25 -10.18
CA GLY A 199 1.74 -27.94 -10.50
C GLY A 199 0.39 -28.00 -11.23
N GLU A 200 -0.65 -28.45 -10.54
CA GLU A 200 -2.03 -28.38 -11.01
C GLU A 200 -2.73 -27.15 -10.42
N ARG A 201 -3.27 -26.34 -11.34
CA ARG A 201 -4.08 -25.15 -11.06
C ARG A 201 -5.24 -25.51 -10.15
N PHE A 202 -5.30 -24.92 -8.95
CA PHE A 202 -6.51 -24.98 -8.14
C PHE A 202 -7.67 -24.26 -8.87
N GLY A 203 -8.79 -24.96 -8.92
CA GLY A 203 -9.91 -24.70 -9.82
C GLY A 203 -10.57 -23.33 -9.66
N LYS A 204 -11.03 -22.83 -10.81
CA LYS A 204 -11.99 -21.74 -10.99
C LYS A 204 -13.21 -22.01 -10.11
N ASP A 205 -13.33 -21.32 -8.97
CA ASP A 205 -14.60 -20.99 -8.30
C ASP A 205 -14.27 -20.23 -7.01
N ILE A 206 -14.20 -18.89 -7.05
CA ILE A 206 -14.50 -17.94 -5.95
C ILE A 206 -14.55 -16.51 -6.56
N ILE A 207 -15.75 -15.91 -6.53
CA ILE A 207 -16.11 -14.48 -6.61
C ILE A 207 -15.36 -13.59 -7.65
N GLY A 208 -15.80 -13.67 -8.90
CA GLY A 208 -16.45 -12.52 -9.56
C GLY A 208 -15.67 -11.25 -9.94
N ILE A 209 -14.50 -11.35 -10.58
CA ILE A 209 -14.13 -10.42 -11.68
C ILE A 209 -13.85 -11.28 -12.90
N ARG A 210 -14.70 -11.18 -13.93
CA ARG A 210 -14.53 -11.93 -15.19
C ARG A 210 -13.35 -11.34 -15.97
N ALA A 211 -12.15 -11.90 -15.82
CA ALA A 211 -11.12 -11.76 -16.84
C ALA A 211 -11.59 -12.49 -18.11
N ARG A 212 -11.66 -11.77 -19.23
CA ARG A 212 -11.94 -12.37 -20.55
C ARG A 212 -10.78 -13.28 -20.95
N GLU A 213 -11.11 -14.45 -21.48
CA GLU A 213 -10.15 -15.39 -22.07
C GLU A 213 -9.49 -14.74 -23.30
N GLY A 214 -8.20 -14.41 -23.19
CA GLY A 214 -7.30 -14.18 -24.31
C GLY A 214 -6.51 -15.46 -24.55
N SER A 215 -6.46 -15.91 -25.79
CA SER A 215 -5.78 -17.14 -26.21
C SER A 215 -4.28 -17.10 -25.92
N ASP A 216 -3.84 -18.00 -25.04
CA ASP A 216 -2.44 -18.42 -24.91
C ASP A 216 -2.05 -19.17 -26.18
N ASP A 217 -1.46 -18.51 -27.17
CA ASP A 217 -0.62 -19.15 -28.20
C ASP A 217 0.29 -18.10 -28.84
N ASP A 218 1.58 -18.44 -28.91
CA ASP A 218 2.65 -17.82 -29.69
C ASP A 218 3.51 -16.72 -29.04
N VAL A 219 4.43 -17.14 -28.16
CA VAL A 219 5.77 -16.53 -28.09
C VAL A 219 6.81 -17.66 -28.04
N SER A 220 7.32 -18.05 -29.20
CA SER A 220 8.46 -18.95 -29.31
C SER A 220 9.77 -18.27 -28.84
N PRO A 221 10.69 -18.98 -28.15
CA PRO A 221 11.97 -18.42 -27.73
C PRO A 221 12.95 -18.30 -28.91
N PRO A 222 13.88 -17.32 -28.90
CA PRO A 222 14.87 -17.16 -29.97
C PRO A 222 15.92 -18.28 -29.94
N PRO A 223 16.57 -18.58 -31.08
CA PRO A 223 17.39 -19.77 -31.26
C PRO A 223 18.75 -19.65 -30.57
N SER A 224 19.23 -20.80 -30.07
CA SER A 224 20.55 -21.02 -29.48
C SER A 224 21.63 -21.15 -30.56
N GLU A 225 22.71 -20.39 -30.45
CA GLU A 225 23.97 -20.70 -31.13
C GLU A 225 25.03 -21.19 -30.12
N ASP A 226 25.58 -22.35 -30.46
CA ASP A 226 26.60 -23.11 -29.74
C ASP A 226 28.00 -22.62 -30.15
N SER A 227 28.94 -22.50 -29.21
CA SER A 227 30.34 -22.95 -29.40
C SER A 227 31.20 -22.81 -28.14
N SER A 228 31.27 -23.92 -27.41
CA SER A 228 32.48 -24.62 -26.97
C SER A 228 33.62 -23.89 -26.22
N THR A 229 33.94 -24.52 -25.07
CA THR A 229 35.23 -24.58 -24.34
C THR A 229 35.55 -23.50 -23.31
N ALA A 230 35.27 -23.81 -22.04
CA ALA A 230 36.29 -24.12 -21.05
C ALA A 230 35.60 -24.64 -19.77
N SER A 231 36.04 -25.79 -19.29
CA SER A 231 35.67 -26.36 -17.99
C SER A 231 35.99 -25.37 -16.88
N ALA A 232 34.97 -24.75 -16.30
CA ALA A 232 35.05 -24.01 -15.05
C ALA A 232 34.26 -24.77 -14.00
N GLU A 233 34.96 -25.14 -12.95
CA GLU A 233 34.51 -25.86 -11.78
C GLU A 233 33.18 -25.32 -11.22
N GLU A 234 32.38 -26.25 -10.71
CA GLU A 234 31.19 -26.03 -9.91
C GLU A 234 31.40 -24.91 -8.87
N ASN A 235 30.88 -23.72 -9.14
CA ASN A 235 30.66 -22.73 -8.09
C ASN A 235 29.22 -22.89 -7.60
N SER A 236 29.07 -23.64 -6.52
CA SER A 236 27.90 -23.57 -5.64
C SER A 236 27.62 -22.11 -5.25
N PRO A 237 26.36 -21.72 -5.00
CA PRO A 237 26.02 -20.36 -4.61
C PRO A 237 26.80 -19.94 -3.37
N ARG A 238 27.49 -18.79 -3.45
CA ARG A 238 28.14 -18.16 -2.29
C ARG A 238 27.14 -17.21 -1.63
N ASP A 239 26.92 -17.43 -0.34
CA ASP A 239 26.00 -16.74 0.56
C ASP A 239 26.18 -15.20 0.64
N GLY A 240 25.05 -14.50 0.81
CA GLY A 240 24.90 -13.50 1.88
C GLY A 240 25.03 -12.00 1.55
N VAL A 241 23.89 -11.29 1.50
CA VAL A 241 23.70 -10.17 2.45
C VAL A 241 23.75 -10.82 3.83
N ASP A 242 24.54 -10.33 4.79
CA ASP A 242 24.80 -11.05 6.06
C ASP A 242 23.49 -11.53 6.71
N ASN A 243 23.16 -12.79 6.42
CA ASN A 243 21.85 -13.35 6.71
C ASN A 243 21.69 -13.51 8.23
N LYS A 244 22.81 -13.59 8.97
CA LYS A 244 22.78 -13.69 10.43
C LYS A 244 22.19 -12.45 11.09
N GLU A 245 22.48 -11.25 10.58
CA GLU A 245 21.94 -10.04 11.19
C GLU A 245 20.44 -9.87 10.89
N ALA A 246 20.00 -10.21 9.68
CA ALA A 246 18.57 -10.18 9.37
C ALA A 246 17.78 -11.28 10.12
N SER A 247 18.37 -12.47 10.27
CA SER A 247 17.72 -13.64 10.88
C SER A 247 17.20 -13.36 12.30
N LYS A 248 17.98 -12.65 13.15
CA LYS A 248 17.54 -12.26 14.50
C LYS A 248 16.29 -11.37 14.49
N TYR A 249 16.05 -10.58 13.45
CA TYR A 249 14.84 -9.77 13.36
C TYR A 249 13.66 -10.63 12.89
N PHE A 250 13.87 -11.59 12.00
CA PHE A 250 12.83 -12.55 11.62
C PHE A 250 12.44 -13.49 12.78
N ASP A 251 13.37 -13.85 13.69
CA ASP A 251 13.03 -14.51 14.97
C ASP A 251 12.01 -13.67 15.76
N ILE A 252 12.28 -12.38 15.90
CA ILE A 252 11.40 -11.44 16.64
C ILE A 252 10.04 -11.30 15.96
N LEU A 253 9.99 -11.28 14.62
CA LEU A 253 8.73 -11.22 13.87
C LEU A 253 7.90 -12.50 14.07
N GLU A 254 8.53 -13.67 14.02
CA GLU A 254 7.86 -14.95 14.27
C GLU A 254 7.31 -15.05 15.70
N ASP A 255 8.10 -14.64 16.70
CA ASP A 255 7.66 -14.59 18.09
C ASP A 255 6.48 -13.64 18.28
N ALA A 256 6.52 -12.47 17.64
CA ALA A 256 5.42 -11.50 17.68
C ALA A 256 4.14 -12.05 17.03
N LEU A 257 4.24 -12.80 15.93
CA LEU A 257 3.08 -13.48 15.32
C LEU A 257 2.48 -14.51 16.28
N ARG A 258 3.32 -15.37 16.87
CA ARG A 258 2.89 -16.39 17.84
C ARG A 258 2.23 -15.75 19.07
N GLU A 259 2.81 -14.67 19.59
CA GLU A 259 2.22 -13.90 20.69
C GLU A 259 0.89 -13.26 20.32
N ALA A 260 0.80 -12.62 19.16
CA ALA A 260 -0.43 -11.97 18.71
C ALA A 260 -1.58 -12.97 18.50
N VAL A 261 -1.27 -14.18 18.04
CA VAL A 261 -2.25 -15.28 17.95
C VAL A 261 -2.70 -15.71 19.34
N ARG A 262 -1.77 -15.91 20.29
CA ARG A 262 -2.09 -16.25 21.69
C ARG A 262 -2.97 -15.19 22.37
N ASN A 263 -2.71 -13.91 22.11
CA ASN A 263 -3.41 -12.79 22.72
C ASN A 263 -4.71 -12.39 21.98
N GLY A 264 -5.02 -13.03 20.85
CA GLY A 264 -6.21 -12.68 20.04
C GLY A 264 -6.14 -11.29 19.42
N GLU A 265 -4.93 -10.79 19.16
CA GLU A 265 -4.66 -9.54 18.45
C GLU A 265 -4.69 -9.73 16.94
N ASN A 266 -4.39 -10.96 16.49
CA ASN A 266 -4.43 -11.36 15.10
C ASN A 266 -5.62 -12.30 14.87
N LYS A 267 -6.80 -11.73 14.58
CA LYS A 267 -8.08 -12.47 14.50
C LYS A 267 -8.08 -13.55 13.42
N GLU A 268 -7.46 -13.25 12.28
CA GLU A 268 -7.33 -14.22 11.19
C GLU A 268 -6.10 -15.09 11.33
N ARG A 269 -5.24 -14.84 12.32
CA ARG A 269 -3.94 -15.50 12.45
C ARG A 269 -3.27 -15.42 11.07
N GLU A 270 -2.89 -14.22 10.68
CA GLU A 270 -2.17 -13.99 9.44
C GLU A 270 -0.69 -13.83 9.73
N VAL A 271 0.16 -14.19 8.79
CA VAL A 271 1.61 -14.20 9.01
C VAL A 271 2.28 -12.88 8.64
N PHE A 272 1.54 -11.78 8.76
CA PHE A 272 2.00 -10.43 8.44
C PHE A 272 2.56 -9.75 9.70
N ALA A 273 3.88 -9.60 9.76
CA ALA A 273 4.58 -8.90 10.82
C ALA A 273 5.72 -8.07 10.26
N SER A 274 5.97 -6.93 10.88
CA SER A 274 7.02 -6.02 10.45
C SER A 274 7.67 -5.34 11.66
N CYS A 275 8.95 -5.01 11.54
CA CYS A 275 9.68 -4.25 12.55
C CYS A 275 10.54 -3.16 11.93
N VAL A 276 10.73 -2.07 12.69
CA VAL A 276 11.65 -0.99 12.35
C VAL A 276 12.86 -1.09 13.26
N VAL A 277 14.04 -1.02 12.67
CA VAL A 277 15.34 -1.17 13.32
C VAL A 277 16.18 0.07 13.06
N LYS A 278 16.92 0.55 14.06
CA LYS A 278 17.89 1.63 13.94
C LYS A 278 19.14 1.27 14.73
N ASP A 279 20.31 1.38 14.12
CA ASP A 279 21.62 1.08 14.74
C ASP A 279 21.65 -0.31 15.42
N GLY A 280 21.09 -1.33 14.74
CA GLY A 280 21.01 -2.70 15.24
C GLY A 280 19.96 -2.95 16.34
N GLN A 281 19.23 -1.91 16.76
CA GLN A 281 18.21 -1.99 17.81
C GLN A 281 16.80 -1.97 17.24
N VAL A 282 15.95 -2.86 17.75
CA VAL A 282 14.52 -2.88 17.39
C VAL A 282 13.81 -1.69 18.02
N ILE A 283 13.39 -0.76 17.17
CA ILE A 283 12.61 0.41 17.58
C ILE A 283 11.16 -0.01 17.84
N SER A 284 10.56 -0.75 16.91
CA SER A 284 9.18 -1.20 17.01
C SER A 284 8.94 -2.51 16.29
N VAL A 285 7.99 -3.30 16.81
CA VAL A 285 7.43 -4.50 16.18
C VAL A 285 5.92 -4.36 16.13
N ALA A 286 5.32 -4.77 15.02
CA ALA A 286 3.86 -4.84 14.84
C ALA A 286 3.46 -6.03 13.97
N VAL A 287 2.24 -6.51 14.20
CA VAL A 287 1.55 -7.51 13.38
C VAL A 287 0.35 -6.86 12.71
N ASN A 288 -0.20 -7.46 11.66
CA ASN A 288 -1.45 -7.01 11.06
C ASN A 288 -2.58 -7.02 12.11
N GLN A 289 -3.32 -5.90 12.21
CA GLN A 289 -4.47 -5.76 13.10
C GLN A 289 -5.73 -5.23 12.40
N VAL A 290 -5.83 -5.37 11.07
CA VAL A 290 -6.96 -4.85 10.27
C VAL A 290 -8.31 -5.29 10.83
N LEU A 291 -8.54 -6.59 11.01
CA LEU A 291 -9.81 -7.09 11.55
C LEU A 291 -9.99 -6.86 13.05
N LYS A 292 -8.89 -6.75 13.80
CA LYS A 292 -8.95 -6.52 15.25
C LYS A 292 -9.37 -5.08 15.54
N ARG A 293 -8.80 -4.12 14.81
CA ARG A 293 -9.06 -2.69 14.96
C ARG A 293 -10.21 -2.20 14.11
N ARG A 294 -10.68 -3.02 13.15
CA ARG A 294 -11.63 -2.60 12.11
C ARG A 294 -11.11 -1.33 11.42
N ASP A 295 -9.86 -1.39 10.98
CA ASP A 295 -9.14 -0.29 10.33
C ASP A 295 -8.34 -0.90 9.18
N CYS A 296 -8.76 -0.66 7.93
CA CYS A 296 -8.08 -1.21 6.76
C CYS A 296 -6.65 -0.68 6.58
N THR A 297 -6.29 0.42 7.27
CA THR A 297 -4.92 0.96 7.26
C THR A 297 -3.99 0.28 8.27
N ALA A 298 -4.49 -0.64 9.10
CA ALA A 298 -3.75 -1.25 10.20
C ALA A 298 -2.91 -2.49 9.79
N THR A 299 -2.18 -2.39 8.66
CA THR A 299 -1.20 -3.39 8.22
C THR A 299 0.04 -3.39 9.10
N SER A 300 0.81 -4.49 9.10
CA SER A 300 1.98 -4.61 9.99
C SER A 300 3.03 -3.53 9.73
N GLU A 301 3.31 -3.17 8.48
CA GLU A 301 4.29 -2.12 8.13
C GLU A 301 3.83 -0.75 8.62
N VAL A 302 2.58 -0.37 8.30
CA VAL A 302 2.00 0.90 8.73
C VAL A 302 2.02 0.99 10.25
N LEU A 303 1.60 -0.06 10.96
CA LEU A 303 1.61 -0.08 12.41
C LEU A 303 3.02 -0.03 13.02
N ALA A 304 4.01 -0.66 12.37
CA ALA A 304 5.40 -0.57 12.78
C ALA A 304 5.90 0.87 12.62
N ILE A 305 5.67 1.52 11.49
CA ILE A 305 6.01 2.94 11.25
C ILE A 305 5.37 3.83 12.31
N ARG A 306 4.05 3.73 12.50
CA ARG A 306 3.30 4.51 13.51
C ARG A 306 3.87 4.31 14.92
N LYS A 307 4.34 3.11 15.26
CA LYS A 307 4.93 2.81 16.59
C LYS A 307 6.36 3.34 16.69
N ALA A 308 7.16 3.25 15.63
CA ALA A 308 8.51 3.80 15.57
C ALA A 308 8.50 5.32 15.71
N THR A 309 7.64 6.00 14.96
CA THR A 309 7.53 7.47 14.94
C THR A 309 7.11 8.02 16.30
N ARG A 310 6.16 7.37 16.99
CA ARG A 310 5.82 7.69 18.38
C ARG A 310 7.00 7.51 19.35
N LYS A 311 7.77 6.43 19.19
CA LYS A 311 8.92 6.15 20.07
C LYS A 311 10.06 7.15 19.85
N LEU A 312 10.35 7.48 18.59
CA LEU A 312 11.43 8.40 18.20
C LEU A 312 10.98 9.87 18.19
N LYS A 313 9.67 10.13 18.31
CA LYS A 313 9.04 11.47 18.30
C LYS A 313 9.33 12.28 17.04
N THR A 314 9.40 11.59 15.90
CA THR A 314 9.68 12.13 14.56
C THR A 314 8.83 11.41 13.51
N HIS A 315 8.42 12.12 12.45
CA HIS A 315 7.80 11.50 11.27
C HIS A 315 8.84 10.94 10.29
N ASP A 316 10.07 11.47 10.34
CA ASP A 316 11.21 11.05 9.52
C ASP A 316 11.99 9.92 10.21
N LEU A 317 12.05 8.76 9.56
CA LEU A 317 12.74 7.56 9.99
C LEU A 317 14.03 7.29 9.20
N HIS A 318 14.66 8.30 8.60
CA HIS A 318 15.97 8.17 7.98
C HIS A 318 17.00 7.52 8.93
N GLY A 319 17.85 6.66 8.37
CA GLY A 319 18.76 5.79 9.12
C GLY A 319 18.09 4.54 9.71
N CYS A 320 16.79 4.34 9.51
CA CYS A 320 16.10 3.12 9.92
C CYS A 320 16.02 2.11 8.78
N GLN A 321 15.91 0.84 9.16
CA GLN A 321 15.67 -0.30 8.29
C GLN A 321 14.33 -0.93 8.68
N MET A 322 13.58 -1.45 7.71
CA MET A 322 12.37 -2.22 7.95
C MET A 322 12.60 -3.68 7.56
N TYR A 323 12.15 -4.60 8.41
CA TYR A 323 12.05 -6.02 8.09
C TYR A 323 10.56 -6.40 8.11
N SER A 324 10.09 -7.07 7.07
CA SER A 324 8.71 -7.53 6.95
C SER A 324 8.70 -9.02 6.59
N THR A 325 7.74 -9.78 7.10
CA THR A 325 7.57 -11.18 6.67
C THR A 325 7.23 -11.25 5.19
N MET A 326 6.40 -10.32 4.72
CA MET A 326 5.86 -10.28 3.36
C MET A 326 6.24 -8.98 2.65
N GLU A 327 6.29 -9.04 1.32
CA GLU A 327 6.40 -7.87 0.46
C GLU A 327 5.25 -6.89 0.75
N PRO A 328 5.56 -5.62 1.09
CA PRO A 328 4.54 -4.63 1.40
C PRO A 328 3.56 -4.41 0.24
N CYS A 329 2.27 -4.29 0.55
CA CYS A 329 1.27 -3.83 -0.42
C CYS A 329 1.51 -2.37 -0.80
N LEU A 330 0.81 -1.85 -1.83
CA LEU A 330 1.01 -0.48 -2.32
C LEU A 330 0.89 0.59 -1.21
N MET A 331 -0.08 0.41 -0.30
CA MET A 331 -0.25 1.29 0.87
C MET A 331 0.99 1.28 1.76
N SER A 332 1.42 0.08 2.17
CA SER A 332 2.57 -0.10 3.06
C SER A 332 3.88 0.35 2.40
N LEU A 333 4.08 0.12 1.10
CA LEU A 333 5.25 0.59 0.35
C LEU A 333 5.27 2.13 0.29
N GLY A 334 4.12 2.75 0.00
CA GLY A 334 4.00 4.21 0.06
C GLY A 334 4.32 4.75 1.46
N ALA A 335 3.85 4.09 2.52
CA ALA A 335 4.15 4.49 3.90
C ALA A 335 5.65 4.39 4.22
N VAL A 336 6.33 3.35 3.73
CA VAL A 336 7.80 3.20 3.88
C VAL A 336 8.52 4.38 3.23
N LEU A 337 8.15 4.74 2.00
CA LEU A 337 8.73 5.88 1.27
C LEU A 337 8.49 7.22 1.98
N TRP A 338 7.25 7.51 2.39
CA TRP A 338 6.93 8.74 3.14
C TRP A 338 7.63 8.81 4.50
N SER A 339 7.94 7.66 5.10
CA SER A 339 8.69 7.61 6.36
C SER A 339 10.20 7.77 6.21
N ARG A 340 10.73 7.84 4.98
CA ARG A 340 12.17 7.94 4.68
C ARG A 340 13.00 6.79 5.25
N ILE A 341 12.43 5.59 5.36
CA ILE A 341 13.20 4.39 5.74
C ILE A 341 14.18 4.05 4.62
N ASP A 342 15.45 3.83 4.97
CA ASP A 342 16.54 3.69 3.98
C ASP A 342 16.54 2.33 3.29
N SER A 343 16.15 1.28 4.03
CA SER A 343 16.22 -0.11 3.57
C SER A 343 15.00 -0.91 4.00
N LEU A 344 14.47 -1.71 3.09
CA LEU A 344 13.38 -2.66 3.30
C LEU A 344 13.86 -4.08 2.99
N TYR A 345 13.69 -4.97 3.95
CA TYR A 345 13.95 -6.39 3.86
C TYR A 345 12.64 -7.16 3.95
N TYR A 346 12.36 -8.08 3.03
CA TYR A 346 11.21 -8.96 3.13
C TYR A 346 11.47 -10.39 2.69
N GLY A 347 10.72 -11.33 3.27
CA GLY A 347 10.97 -12.75 3.03
C GLY A 347 10.28 -13.32 1.81
N LEU A 348 8.98 -13.05 1.63
CA LEU A 348 8.22 -13.56 0.49
C LEU A 348 7.51 -12.46 -0.29
N SER A 349 7.43 -12.64 -1.61
CA SER A 349 6.68 -11.75 -2.48
C SER A 349 5.17 -11.96 -2.36
N GLN A 350 4.38 -10.95 -2.76
CA GLN A 350 2.92 -11.07 -2.83
C GLN A 350 2.50 -12.19 -3.79
N HIS A 351 3.19 -12.32 -4.93
CA HIS A 351 2.92 -13.37 -5.90
C HIS A 351 3.21 -14.78 -5.36
N ALA A 352 4.25 -14.93 -4.52
CA ALA A 352 4.53 -16.18 -3.84
C ALA A 352 3.45 -16.51 -2.80
N ALA A 353 2.99 -15.53 -2.01
CA ALA A 353 1.88 -15.75 -1.07
C ALA A 353 0.55 -16.03 -1.76
N ALA A 354 0.29 -15.46 -2.94
CA ALA A 354 -0.91 -15.75 -3.73
C ALA A 354 -1.07 -17.25 -4.00
N ARG A 355 0.04 -17.95 -4.31
CA ARG A 355 0.06 -19.42 -4.50
C ARG A 355 -0.33 -20.22 -3.26
N HIS A 356 -0.24 -19.62 -2.08
CA HIS A 356 -0.68 -20.20 -0.80
C HIS A 356 -2.08 -19.73 -0.39
N GLY A 357 -2.84 -19.14 -1.30
CA GLY A 357 -4.21 -18.70 -1.05
C GLY A 357 -4.31 -17.32 -0.40
N PHE A 358 -3.40 -16.40 -0.71
CA PHE A 358 -3.54 -14.98 -0.36
C PHE A 358 -3.87 -14.13 -1.60
N GLU A 359 -4.81 -14.60 -2.42
CA GLU A 359 -5.26 -13.92 -3.65
C GLU A 359 -6.27 -12.79 -3.38
N GLU A 360 -6.68 -12.55 -2.14
CA GLU A 360 -7.67 -11.51 -1.85
C GLU A 360 -7.08 -10.11 -2.03
N GLY A 361 -7.38 -9.50 -3.18
CA GLY A 361 -7.50 -8.05 -3.31
C GLY A 361 -6.37 -7.29 -3.97
N LEU A 362 -5.40 -7.94 -4.64
CA LEU A 362 -4.29 -7.22 -5.25
C LEU A 362 -4.13 -7.62 -6.72
N LEU A 363 -4.70 -6.81 -7.62
CA LEU A 363 -3.93 -6.50 -8.81
C LEU A 363 -2.61 -5.96 -8.31
N HIS A 364 -1.52 -6.64 -8.64
CA HIS A 364 -0.21 -6.23 -8.21
C HIS A 364 -0.03 -4.77 -8.65
N TYR A 365 0.52 -3.87 -7.83
CA TYR A 365 0.55 -2.44 -8.20
C TYR A 365 1.26 -2.18 -9.55
N ARG A 366 2.15 -3.08 -9.97
CA ARG A 366 2.72 -3.11 -11.33
C ARG A 366 1.68 -3.32 -12.43
N GLU A 367 0.69 -4.18 -12.20
CA GLU A 367 -0.47 -4.38 -13.09
C GLU A 367 -1.39 -3.15 -13.08
N VAL A 368 -1.56 -2.51 -11.91
CA VAL A 368 -2.32 -1.24 -11.78
C VAL A 368 -1.66 -0.10 -12.56
N PHE A 369 -0.33 -0.02 -12.59
CA PHE A 369 0.41 1.07 -13.24
C PHE A 369 0.84 0.79 -14.68
N SER A 370 0.83 -0.48 -15.13
CA SER A 370 1.21 -0.85 -16.50
C SER A 370 0.12 -0.59 -17.53
N HIS A 371 -1.14 -0.48 -17.11
CA HIS A 371 -2.28 -0.29 -18.01
C HIS A 371 -3.17 0.85 -17.48
N PRO A 372 -3.30 1.97 -18.23
CA PRO A 372 -4.10 3.13 -17.81
C PRO A 372 -5.56 2.81 -17.49
N ASP A 373 -6.13 1.80 -18.17
CA ASP A 373 -7.51 1.38 -17.97
C ASP A 373 -7.69 0.58 -16.67
N THR A 374 -6.67 -0.19 -16.24
CA THR A 374 -6.70 -0.93 -14.98
C THR A 374 -6.81 0.01 -13.78
N MET A 375 -6.10 1.15 -13.77
CA MET A 375 -6.23 2.14 -12.69
C MET A 375 -7.65 2.69 -12.59
N LYS A 376 -8.28 2.99 -13.73
CA LYS A 376 -9.67 3.49 -13.79
C LYS A 376 -10.68 2.45 -13.33
N GLU A 377 -10.50 1.19 -13.74
CA GLU A 377 -11.39 0.08 -13.39
C GLU A 377 -11.29 -0.31 -11.91
N VAL A 378 -10.09 -0.23 -11.32
CA VAL A 378 -9.85 -0.68 -9.94
C VAL A 378 -10.20 0.37 -8.91
N ILE A 379 -9.97 1.66 -9.22
CA ILE A 379 -10.04 2.72 -8.21
C ILE A 379 -11.26 3.63 -8.46
N ASN A 380 -11.92 3.51 -9.62
CA ASN A 380 -13.12 4.27 -9.99
C ASN A 380 -12.97 5.76 -9.64
N VAL A 381 -11.93 6.39 -10.21
CA VAL A 381 -11.55 7.78 -9.92
C VAL A 381 -12.21 8.74 -10.92
N GLU A 382 -12.90 9.75 -10.41
CA GLU A 382 -13.40 10.88 -11.19
C GLU A 382 -12.65 12.16 -10.82
N PRO A 383 -11.88 12.75 -11.75
CA PRO A 383 -11.06 13.93 -11.47
C PRO A 383 -11.78 15.26 -11.73
N GLY A 384 -11.24 16.33 -11.16
CA GLY A 384 -11.59 17.72 -11.49
C GLY A 384 -12.72 18.33 -10.68
N ILE A 385 -13.22 17.65 -9.64
CA ILE A 385 -14.34 18.14 -8.81
C ILE A 385 -13.87 19.33 -7.97
N ALA A 386 -14.61 20.46 -8.00
CA ALA A 386 -14.25 21.70 -7.30
C ALA A 386 -12.74 22.06 -7.37
N SER A 387 -12.12 21.89 -8.54
CA SER A 387 -10.66 22.02 -8.72
C SER A 387 -10.09 23.39 -8.32
N GLU A 388 -10.88 24.47 -8.46
CA GLU A 388 -10.50 25.80 -8.01
C GLU A 388 -10.36 25.88 -6.48
N ALA A 389 -11.33 25.35 -5.74
CA ALA A 389 -11.30 25.30 -4.27
C ALA A 389 -10.06 24.52 -3.79
N CYS A 390 -9.77 23.39 -4.43
CA CYS A 390 -8.61 22.55 -4.13
C CYS A 390 -7.28 23.25 -4.45
N SER A 391 -7.17 23.90 -5.61
CA SER A 391 -5.99 24.69 -6.00
C SER A 391 -5.72 25.85 -5.02
N ASN A 392 -6.78 26.45 -4.48
CA ASN A 392 -6.65 27.56 -3.53
C ASN A 392 -6.04 27.13 -2.18
N VAL A 393 -6.15 25.86 -1.80
CA VAL A 393 -5.46 25.32 -0.61
C VAL A 393 -3.93 25.38 -0.78
N PHE A 394 -3.41 24.96 -1.93
CA PHE A 394 -1.97 25.00 -2.22
C PHE A 394 -1.44 26.43 -2.26
N LYS A 395 -2.17 27.36 -2.92
CA LYS A 395 -1.83 28.79 -2.91
C LYS A 395 -1.79 29.37 -1.49
N ARG A 396 -2.68 28.91 -0.61
CA ARG A 396 -2.68 29.32 0.80
C ARG A 396 -1.46 28.78 1.53
N TRP A 397 -1.12 27.50 1.33
CA TRP A 397 0.04 26.86 1.94
C TRP A 397 1.36 27.54 1.56
N GLN A 398 1.53 27.91 0.29
CA GLN A 398 2.71 28.66 -0.17
C GLN A 398 2.86 30.01 0.54
N LYS A 399 1.75 30.72 0.81
CA LYS A 399 1.75 32.01 1.50
C LYS A 399 2.10 31.91 2.98
N VAL A 400 1.82 30.80 3.64
CA VAL A 400 2.14 30.59 5.07
C VAL A 400 3.51 29.96 5.30
N ASN A 401 4.30 29.81 4.22
CA ASN A 401 5.64 29.19 4.22
C ASN A 401 5.63 27.81 4.90
N GLY A 402 4.73 26.94 4.41
CA GLY A 402 4.56 25.59 4.96
C GLY A 402 5.83 24.75 4.87
N ILE A 403 5.98 23.82 5.80
CA ILE A 403 7.10 22.88 5.82
C ILE A 403 6.74 21.70 4.91
N ILE A 404 7.61 21.39 3.96
CA ILE A 404 7.58 20.13 3.21
C ILE A 404 8.28 19.08 4.06
N TYR A 405 7.70 17.87 4.15
CA TYR A 405 8.17 16.75 4.97
C TYR A 405 8.50 15.53 4.11
#